data_AF-A0A955LBR5-F1
#
_entry.id   AF-A0A955LBR5-F1
#
_cell.length_a   1.000
_cell.length_b   1.000
_cell.length_c   1.000
_cell.angle_alpha   90.00
_cell.angle_beta   90.00
_cell.angle_gamma   90.00
#
_symmetry.space_group_name_H-M   'P 1'
#
loop_
_entity.id
_entity.type
_entity.pdbx_description
1 polymer ?
#
loop_
_entity_poly.entity_id
_entity_poly.type
_entity_poly.pdbx_seq_one_letter_code
_entity_poly.pdbx_strand_id
1 'polypeptide(L)'
;LALDAGAATRFYAPVHLPDGATVTEIKMVAIDQAVTGLIQYQLIRHDDADGTETSMAFVNTSDQVDGTATAFTSDSITEPTISNSSATYWLQVQFSSAQAAANMSLRRAQVTYTATTPY
;
A
#
# COMPACT_ATOMS: atom_id res chain seq x y z
N LEU A 1 -14.23 7.66 0.32
CA LEU A 1 -13.74 8.92 0.90
C LEU A 1 -12.35 9.19 0.31
N ALA A 2 -12.15 10.33 -0.34
CA ALA A 2 -10.81 10.79 -0.70
C ALA A 2 -10.15 11.41 0.54
N LEU A 3 -8.87 11.14 0.76
CA LEU A 3 -8.11 11.79 1.83
C LEU A 3 -7.87 13.25 1.44
N ASP A 4 -8.24 14.18 2.32
CA ASP A 4 -8.10 15.62 2.08
C ASP A 4 -6.61 16.01 1.95
N ALA A 5 -6.28 16.98 1.10
CA ALA A 5 -4.91 17.35 0.75
C ALA A 5 -4.16 18.13 1.85
N GLY A 6 -4.66 18.13 3.09
CA GLY A 6 -4.01 18.77 4.23
C GLY A 6 -2.89 17.89 4.78
N ALA A 7 -1.62 18.31 4.62
CA ALA A 7 -0.41 17.74 5.22
C ALA A 7 -0.44 16.21 5.46
N ALA A 8 -0.85 15.45 4.46
CA ALA A 8 -0.86 14.00 4.54
C ALA A 8 0.60 13.51 4.51
N THR A 9 1.08 12.95 5.62
CA THR A 9 2.41 12.33 5.64
C THR A 9 2.37 11.07 4.79
N ARG A 10 3.30 10.97 3.83
CA ARG A 10 3.46 9.81 2.95
C ARG A 10 4.80 9.14 3.21
N PHE A 11 4.79 7.82 3.22
CA PHE A 11 5.99 6.99 3.28
C PHE A 11 6.00 6.05 2.10
N TYR A 12 7.18 5.86 1.51
CA TYR A 12 7.38 5.02 0.35
C TYR A 12 8.41 3.94 0.66
N ALA A 13 8.18 2.72 0.20
CA ALA A 13 9.13 1.63 0.23
C ALA A 13 9.21 0.98 -1.15
N PRO A 14 10.40 0.87 -1.77
CA PRO A 14 10.55 0.23 -3.07
C PRO A 14 10.20 -1.25 -2.98
N VAL A 15 9.58 -1.78 -4.02
CA VAL A 15 9.17 -3.18 -4.13
C VAL A 15 9.95 -3.84 -5.26
N HIS A 16 10.73 -4.85 -4.92
CA HIS A 16 11.46 -5.66 -5.90
C HIS A 16 10.79 -7.02 -6.01
N LEU A 17 10.12 -7.27 -7.13
CA LEU A 17 9.50 -8.55 -7.46
C LEU A 17 10.08 -9.10 -8.78
N PRO A 18 10.06 -10.42 -9.01
CA PRO A 18 10.49 -10.98 -10.27
C PRO A 18 9.68 -10.43 -11.45
N ASP A 19 10.32 -10.26 -12.60
CA ASP A 19 9.63 -9.91 -13.82
C ASP A 19 8.61 -11.00 -14.21
N GLY A 20 7.41 -10.60 -14.61
CA GLY A 20 6.30 -11.51 -14.87
C GLY A 20 5.61 -12.08 -13.64
N ALA A 21 6.03 -11.74 -12.41
CA ALA A 21 5.31 -12.12 -11.20
C ALA A 21 3.88 -11.54 -11.20
N THR A 22 2.91 -12.29 -10.68
CA THR A 22 1.54 -11.83 -10.50
C THR A 22 1.27 -11.56 -9.02
N VAL A 23 1.00 -10.31 -8.66
CA VAL A 23 0.62 -9.92 -7.31
C VAL A 23 -0.79 -10.44 -7.01
N THR A 24 -0.95 -11.09 -5.86
CA THR A 24 -2.22 -11.72 -5.45
C THR A 24 -2.82 -11.10 -4.19
N GLU A 25 -2.02 -10.45 -3.35
CA GLU A 25 -2.49 -9.75 -2.16
C GLU A 25 -1.51 -8.66 -1.74
N ILE A 26 -2.01 -7.52 -1.28
CA ILE A 26 -1.25 -6.65 -0.39
C ILE A 26 -1.89 -6.62 0.99
N LYS A 27 -1.05 -6.61 2.02
CA LYS A 27 -1.48 -6.69 3.41
C LYS A 27 -0.71 -5.71 4.27
N MET A 28 -1.43 -5.02 5.14
CA MET A 28 -0.85 -4.21 6.21
C MET A 28 -1.32 -4.70 7.58
N VAL A 29 -0.47 -4.55 8.59
CA VAL A 29 -0.86 -4.66 9.99
C VAL A 29 -0.54 -3.34 10.67
N ALA A 30 -1.53 -2.71 11.27
CA ALA A 30 -1.38 -1.43 11.96
C ALA A 30 -2.02 -1.48 13.34
N ILE A 31 -1.55 -0.63 14.25
CA ILE A 31 -2.16 -0.33 15.54
C ILE A 31 -2.55 1.14 15.51
N ASP A 32 -3.79 1.46 15.87
CA ASP A 32 -4.25 2.83 16.09
C ASP A 32 -4.49 3.07 17.58
N GLN A 33 -3.82 4.06 18.16
CA GLN A 33 -3.90 4.39 19.60
C GLN A 33 -4.95 5.45 19.93
N ALA A 34 -5.66 5.95 18.92
CA ALA A 34 -6.80 6.84 19.12
C ALA A 34 -7.59 6.78 17.84
N VAL A 35 -8.88 6.36 17.88
CA VAL A 35 -9.80 6.11 16.74
C VAL A 35 -10.04 7.35 15.86
N THR A 36 -8.96 7.91 15.33
CA THR A 36 -8.78 9.28 14.86
C THR A 36 -7.83 9.23 13.68
N GLY A 37 -8.24 8.52 12.63
CA GLY A 37 -7.43 8.45 11.43
C GLY A 37 -7.83 7.33 10.49
N LEU A 38 -7.74 7.63 9.21
CA LEU A 38 -7.66 6.62 8.16
C LEU A 38 -6.20 6.53 7.69
N ILE A 39 -5.72 5.31 7.50
CA ILE A 39 -4.53 5.01 6.69
C ILE A 39 -5.01 4.46 5.36
N GLN A 40 -4.33 4.90 4.31
CA GLN A 40 -4.37 4.27 3.02
C GLN A 40 -3.01 3.64 2.74
N TYR A 41 -3.00 2.34 2.45
CA TYR A 41 -1.83 1.59 2.02
C TYR A 41 -2.04 1.13 0.59
N GLN A 42 -1.05 1.35 -0.28
CA GLN A 42 -1.17 1.09 -1.71
C GLN A 42 0.07 0.43 -2.27
N LEU A 43 -0.13 -0.40 -3.29
CA LEU A 43 0.91 -0.76 -4.23
C LEU A 43 0.75 0.13 -5.46
N ILE A 44 1.81 0.85 -5.77
CA ILE A 44 1.87 1.82 -6.84
C ILE A 44 2.81 1.28 -7.92
N ARG A 45 2.36 1.40 -9.18
CA ARG A 45 3.17 1.28 -10.38
C ARG A 45 3.50 2.69 -10.87
N HIS A 46 4.78 2.95 -11.10
CA HIS A 46 5.26 4.17 -11.76
C HIS A 46 5.80 3.76 -13.13
N ASP A 47 5.15 4.20 -14.20
CA ASP A 47 5.57 3.88 -15.56
C ASP A 47 6.79 4.72 -15.97
N ASP A 48 7.84 4.06 -16.45
CA ASP A 48 9.11 4.72 -16.75
C ASP A 48 9.05 5.54 -18.04
N ALA A 49 8.09 5.26 -18.93
CA ALA A 49 8.00 5.92 -20.23
C ALA A 49 7.42 7.34 -20.14
N ASP A 50 6.41 7.54 -19.28
CA ASP A 50 5.68 8.81 -19.18
C ASP A 50 5.55 9.35 -17.74
N GLY A 51 6.04 8.60 -16.74
CA GLY A 51 5.99 8.97 -15.33
C GLY A 51 4.60 8.81 -14.70
N THR A 52 3.68 8.12 -15.37
CA THR A 52 2.32 7.90 -14.87
C THR A 52 2.34 7.04 -13.61
N GLU A 53 1.60 7.48 -12.60
CA GLU A 53 1.41 6.74 -11.36
C GLU A 53 0.04 6.05 -11.34
N THR A 54 0.06 4.73 -11.19
CA THR A 54 -1.16 3.89 -11.10
C THR A 54 -1.17 3.13 -9.79
N SER A 55 -2.22 3.30 -8.99
CA SER A 55 -2.48 2.46 -7.82
C SER A 55 -2.98 1.08 -8.29
N MET A 56 -2.11 0.07 -8.26
CA MET A 56 -2.45 -1.33 -8.60
C MET A 56 -3.36 -1.97 -7.55
N ALA A 57 -3.16 -1.64 -6.28
CA ALA A 57 -3.98 -2.16 -5.20
C ALA A 57 -3.98 -1.15 -4.06
N PHE A 58 -5.09 -1.08 -3.33
CA PHE A 58 -5.15 -0.26 -2.12
C PHE A 58 -5.91 -0.95 -1.01
N VAL A 59 -5.60 -0.53 0.20
CA VAL A 59 -6.23 -0.93 1.45
C VAL A 59 -6.49 0.34 2.22
N ASN A 60 -7.75 0.57 2.59
CA ASN A 60 -8.10 1.63 3.53
C ASN A 60 -8.43 0.99 4.86
N THR A 61 -7.92 1.55 5.95
CA THR A 61 -8.36 1.13 7.28
C THR A 61 -9.80 1.61 7.51
N SER A 62 -10.67 0.76 8.03
CA SER A 62 -11.99 1.13 8.54
C SER A 62 -12.02 0.96 10.06
N ASP A 63 -12.74 1.85 10.76
CA ASP A 63 -13.15 1.70 12.17
C ASP A 63 -12.14 0.96 13.06
N GLN A 64 -10.95 1.54 13.25
CA GLN A 64 -9.91 0.90 14.06
C GLN A 64 -10.35 0.85 15.54
N VAL A 65 -10.14 -0.31 16.17
CA VAL A 65 -10.33 -0.49 17.61
C VAL A 65 -9.06 -0.04 18.32
N ASP A 66 -9.22 0.91 19.24
CA ASP A 66 -8.11 1.50 20.01
C ASP A 66 -7.15 0.45 20.58
N GLY A 67 -5.86 0.66 20.36
CA GLY A 67 -4.74 -0.12 20.91
C GLY A 67 -4.56 -1.52 20.32
N THR A 68 -5.41 -1.96 19.39
CA THR A 68 -5.37 -3.32 18.84
C THR A 68 -4.65 -3.38 17.50
N ALA A 69 -3.79 -4.40 17.32
CA ALA A 69 -3.17 -4.68 16.03
C ALA A 69 -4.19 -5.32 15.08
N THR A 70 -4.56 -4.60 14.04
CA THR A 70 -5.52 -5.05 13.02
C THR A 70 -4.83 -5.27 11.69
N ALA A 71 -5.18 -6.38 11.02
CA ALA A 71 -4.73 -6.69 9.69
C ALA A 71 -5.75 -6.22 8.65
N PHE A 72 -5.26 -5.61 7.58
CA PHE A 72 -6.08 -5.16 6.46
C PHE A 72 -5.46 -5.68 5.15
N THR A 73 -6.30 -6.16 4.25
CA THR A 73 -5.91 -6.78 2.97
C THR A 73 -6.64 -6.11 1.82
N SER A 74 -6.05 -6.13 0.63
CA SER A 74 -6.67 -5.58 -0.58
C SER A 74 -7.88 -6.40 -1.01
N ASP A 75 -8.98 -5.73 -1.36
CA ASP A 75 -10.17 -6.37 -1.93
C ASP A 75 -10.01 -6.68 -3.43
N SER A 76 -9.14 -5.94 -4.12
CA SER A 76 -8.87 -6.10 -5.56
C SER A 76 -7.48 -5.62 -5.94
N ILE A 77 -6.97 -6.15 -7.05
CA ILE A 77 -5.69 -5.77 -7.66
C ILE A 77 -5.93 -5.55 -9.17
N THR A 78 -5.61 -4.36 -9.65
CA THR A 78 -5.59 -4.01 -11.07
C THR A 78 -4.17 -4.15 -11.62
N GLU A 79 -4.07 -4.62 -12.86
CA GLU A 79 -2.78 -4.86 -13.53
C GLU A 79 -1.80 -5.68 -12.69
N PRO A 80 -2.17 -6.88 -12.20
CA PRO A 80 -1.40 -7.57 -11.16
C PRO A 80 -0.02 -8.06 -11.62
N THR A 81 0.30 -8.01 -12.91
CA THR A 81 1.56 -8.52 -13.47
C THR A 81 2.67 -7.47 -13.39
N ILE A 82 3.82 -7.88 -12.87
CA ILE A 82 5.02 -7.08 -12.75
C ILE A 82 5.78 -7.06 -14.09
N SER A 83 6.21 -5.87 -14.50
CA SER A 83 7.07 -5.60 -15.64
C SER A 83 8.19 -4.65 -15.22
N ASN A 84 9.35 -5.22 -14.89
CA ASN A 84 10.53 -4.46 -14.44
C ASN A 84 11.27 -3.75 -15.57
N SER A 85 10.86 -3.97 -16.83
CA SER A 85 11.41 -3.31 -18.02
C SER A 85 10.71 -1.99 -18.37
N SER A 86 9.53 -1.75 -17.80
CA SER A 86 8.68 -0.59 -18.14
C SER A 86 8.16 0.18 -16.93
N ALA A 87 8.35 -0.33 -15.71
CA ALA A 87 7.87 0.33 -14.52
C ALA A 87 8.70 0.01 -13.28
N THR A 88 8.62 0.93 -12.31
CA THR A 88 9.06 0.73 -10.94
C THR A 88 7.87 0.63 -9.98
N TYR A 89 8.03 -0.13 -8.90
CA TYR A 89 6.95 -0.46 -7.98
C TYR A 89 7.25 0.00 -6.56
N TRP A 90 6.24 0.58 -5.90
CA TRP A 90 6.38 1.18 -4.58
C TRP A 90 5.20 0.82 -3.70
N LEU A 91 5.48 0.50 -2.44
CA LEU A 91 4.47 0.56 -1.40
C LEU A 91 4.37 1.98 -0.88
N GLN A 92 3.17 2.53 -0.86
CA GLN A 92 2.88 3.82 -0.27
C GLN A 92 1.99 3.64 0.96
N VAL A 93 2.31 4.35 2.04
CA VAL A 93 1.43 4.55 3.19
C VAL A 93 1.13 6.03 3.29
N GLN A 94 -0.15 6.38 3.29
CA GLN A 94 -0.64 7.74 3.48
C GLN A 94 -1.52 7.81 4.73
N PHE A 95 -1.22 8.78 5.60
CA PHE A 95 -2.05 9.11 6.75
C PHE A 95 -3.01 10.24 6.42
N SER A 96 -4.26 10.13 6.86
CA SER A 96 -5.30 11.15 6.65
C SER A 96 -5.03 12.50 7.34
N SER A 97 -4.17 12.54 8.36
CA SER A 97 -3.80 13.75 9.08
C SER A 97 -2.47 13.56 9.83
N ALA A 98 -1.87 14.65 10.29
CA ALA A 98 -0.70 14.60 11.17
C ALA A 98 -0.99 13.90 12.52
N GLN A 99 -2.22 14.02 13.03
CA GLN A 99 -2.64 13.34 14.25
C GLN A 99 -2.71 11.82 14.06
N ALA A 100 -3.26 11.37 12.92
CA ALA A 100 -3.24 9.96 12.54
C ALA A 100 -1.81 9.45 12.44
N ALA A 101 -0.90 10.22 11.83
CA ALA A 101 0.52 9.85 11.74
C ALA A 101 1.21 9.75 13.11
N ALA A 102 0.76 10.50 14.13
CA ALA A 102 1.31 10.46 15.48
C ALA A 102 0.76 9.28 16.32
N ASN A 103 -0.49 8.88 16.10
CA ASN A 103 -1.18 7.88 16.90
C ASN A 103 -1.11 6.47 16.32
N MET A 104 -0.72 6.34 15.05
CA MET A 104 -0.73 5.05 14.36
C MET A 104 0.67 4.47 14.20
N SER A 105 0.76 3.15 14.31
CA SER A 105 2.00 2.39 14.12
C SER A 105 1.80 1.29 13.09
N LEU A 106 2.51 1.36 11.97
CA LEU A 106 2.60 0.28 11.01
C LEU A 106 3.55 -0.81 11.53
N ARG A 107 3.04 -2.02 11.68
CA ARG A 107 3.80 -3.18 12.20
C ARG A 107 4.25 -4.12 11.11
N ARG A 108 3.51 -4.22 10.01
CA ARG A 108 3.83 -5.08 8.87
C ARG A 108 3.29 -4.47 7.58
N ALA A 109 4.11 -4.54 6.54
CA ALA A 109 3.72 -4.33 5.16
C ALA A 109 4.14 -5.58 4.39
N GLN A 110 3.23 -6.17 3.63
CA GLN A 110 3.46 -7.41 2.88
C GLN A 110 2.83 -7.30 1.50
N VAL A 111 3.53 -7.89 0.53
CA VAL A 111 3.04 -8.19 -0.82
C VAL A 111 3.17 -9.69 -1.03
N THR A 112 2.08 -10.34 -1.43
CA THR A 112 2.04 -11.75 -1.80
C THR A 112 1.93 -11.84 -3.32
N TYR A 113 2.71 -12.73 -3.93
CA TYR A 113 2.75 -12.91 -5.39
C TYR A 113 2.95 -14.38 -5.77
N THR A 114 2.59 -14.71 -7.00
CA THR A 114 2.97 -15.95 -7.67
C THR A 114 3.98 -15.64 -8.77
N ALA A 115 4.98 -16.49 -8.93
CA ALA A 115 5.93 -16.41 -10.04
C ALA A 115 5.78 -17.67 -10.89
N THR A 116 5.56 -17.50 -12.19
CA THR A 116 5.84 -18.56 -13.14
C THR A 116 7.35 -18.61 -13.31
N THR A 117 7.98 -19.63 -12.74
CA THR A 117 9.42 -19.88 -12.95
C THR A 117 9.69 -19.90 -14.46
N PRO A 118 10.57 -19.04 -15.00
CA PRO A 118 11.14 -19.31 -16.31
C PRO A 118 12.04 -20.54 -16.16
N TYR A 119 11.76 -21.58 -16.96
CA TYR A 119 12.66 -22.70 -17.17
C TYR A 119 13.93 -22.24 -17.89
#